data_AF-A0AAP0CLA8-F1
#
_entry.id   AF-A0AAP0CLA8-F1
#
_cell.length_a   1.000
_cell.length_b   1.000
_cell.length_c   1.000
_cell.angle_alpha   90.00
_cell.angle_beta   90.00
_cell.angle_gamma   90.00
#
_symmetry.space_group_name_H-M   'P 1'
#
loop_
_entity.id
_entity.type
_entity.pdbx_description
1 polymer ?
#
loop_
_entity_poly.entity_id
_entity_poly.type
_entity_poly.pdbx_seq_one_letter_code
_entity_poly.pdbx_strand_id
1 'polypeptide(L)'
;MAADVPFDVIEQILVGLNAKDLIRCKSVCKSWRSLISSSRFVKAHMKHDRENVGYRRIGRHHLPGYDRSNFYCNFMCVVGSCNGLVCVSPKDVELEVINPWTREIKKLPKPPLSDGTYGIRKVLVTLGFGYDASTDDYKVIAGFRNKERTSFYVLSLKPPNVWKLIGEVNYRYFWNPCGILCGGALHWFMSARNKKKVIMSIDLSTEEWKEISQPAEPEYECGTVYEHKLGVIEECLCIYSPESWKIWVMKNKWELYNANDQGKYDVAHSLIYNHEVVDSQNHSRYVYVHDDGRLVPICSCWGS
;
A
#
# COMPACT_ATOMS: atom_id res chain seq x y z
N MET A 1 -27.13 23.05 -36.13
CA MET A 1 -26.37 21.81 -35.89
C MET A 1 -25.30 22.16 -34.89
N ALA A 2 -25.37 21.64 -33.65
CA ALA A 2 -24.29 21.85 -32.70
C ALA A 2 -23.05 21.15 -33.24
N ALA A 3 -21.90 21.84 -33.29
CA ALA A 3 -20.65 21.21 -33.68
C ALA A 3 -20.32 20.15 -32.63
N ASP A 4 -20.32 18.88 -33.02
CA ASP A 4 -19.90 17.80 -32.14
C ASP A 4 -18.42 18.02 -31.80
N VAL A 5 -18.14 18.17 -30.50
CA VAL A 5 -16.76 18.27 -30.01
C VAL A 5 -16.06 16.94 -30.31
N PRO A 6 -14.87 16.95 -30.94
CA PRO A 6 -14.16 15.71 -31.26
C PRO A 6 -13.89 14.87 -30.00
N PHE A 7 -13.97 13.54 -30.15
CA PHE A 7 -13.83 12.59 -29.05
C PHE A 7 -12.50 12.75 -28.29
N ASP A 8 -11.41 13.01 -29.00
CA ASP A 8 -10.07 13.19 -28.40
C ASP A 8 -9.99 14.45 -27.52
N VAL A 9 -10.73 15.51 -27.88
CA VAL A 9 -10.81 16.74 -27.09
C VAL A 9 -11.61 16.48 -25.81
N ILE A 10 -12.69 15.71 -25.89
CA ILE A 10 -13.46 15.28 -24.72
C ILE A 10 -12.58 14.45 -23.79
N GLU A 11 -11.81 13.48 -24.32
CA GLU A 11 -10.88 12.66 -23.53
C GLU A 11 -9.87 13.55 -22.78
N GLN A 12 -9.25 14.51 -23.46
CA GLN A 12 -8.28 15.44 -22.85
C GLN A 12 -8.89 16.30 -21.75
N ILE A 13 -10.09 16.87 -21.97
CA ILE A 13 -10.79 17.66 -20.95
C ILE A 13 -11.09 16.80 -19.72
N LEU A 14 -11.62 15.59 -19.93
CA LEU A 14 -11.98 14.69 -18.85
C LEU A 14 -10.73 14.21 -18.08
N VAL A 15 -9.61 13.93 -18.75
CA VAL A 15 -8.34 13.55 -18.10
C VAL A 15 -7.84 14.64 -17.13
N GLY A 16 -8.14 15.91 -17.42
CA GLY A 16 -7.79 17.04 -16.54
C GLY A 16 -8.65 17.15 -15.28
N LEU A 17 -9.79 16.46 -15.21
CA LEU A 17 -10.69 16.54 -14.06
C LEU A 17 -10.20 15.69 -12.89
N ASN A 18 -10.49 16.11 -11.66
CA ASN A 18 -10.30 15.24 -10.50
C ASN A 18 -11.29 14.05 -10.54
N ALA A 19 -11.04 13.02 -9.74
CA ALA A 19 -11.86 11.81 -9.71
C ALA A 19 -13.36 12.11 -9.38
N LYS A 20 -13.66 13.17 -8.64
CA LYS A 20 -15.02 13.57 -8.22
C LYS A 20 -15.86 14.04 -9.37
N ASP A 21 -15.28 14.91 -10.17
CA ASP A 21 -15.95 15.46 -11.31
C ASP A 21 -16.10 14.38 -12.39
N LEU A 22 -15.13 13.46 -12.52
CA LEU A 22 -15.27 12.30 -13.39
C LEU A 22 -16.44 11.37 -13.04
N ILE A 23 -16.71 11.11 -11.76
CA ILE A 23 -17.89 10.32 -11.38
C ILE A 23 -19.17 11.02 -11.83
N ARG A 24 -19.26 12.35 -11.66
CA ARG A 24 -20.42 13.12 -12.12
C ARG A 24 -20.52 13.08 -13.66
N CYS A 25 -19.39 13.12 -14.36
CA CYS A 25 -19.36 12.97 -15.82
C CYS A 25 -19.86 11.60 -16.29
N LYS A 26 -19.73 10.53 -15.50
CA LYS A 26 -20.32 9.21 -15.82
C LYS A 26 -21.85 9.25 -15.91
N SER A 27 -22.54 10.21 -15.29
CA SER A 27 -24.01 10.33 -15.39
C SER A 27 -24.48 11.19 -16.57
N VAL A 28 -23.57 11.82 -17.32
CA VAL A 28 -23.93 12.71 -18.44
C VAL A 28 -24.49 11.92 -19.63
N CYS A 29 -23.76 10.90 -20.10
CA CYS A 29 -24.23 10.02 -21.19
C CYS A 29 -23.52 8.65 -21.20
N LYS A 30 -24.05 7.69 -21.96
CA LYS A 30 -23.49 6.33 -22.09
C LYS A 30 -22.06 6.33 -22.66
N SER A 31 -21.78 7.19 -23.63
CA SER A 31 -20.46 7.31 -24.26
C SER A 31 -19.40 7.78 -23.26
N TRP A 32 -19.71 8.80 -22.45
CA TRP A 32 -18.82 9.29 -21.39
C TRP A 32 -18.61 8.23 -20.31
N ARG A 33 -19.68 7.56 -19.87
CA ARG A 33 -19.57 6.45 -18.92
C ARG A 33 -18.64 5.34 -19.43
N SER A 34 -18.76 4.98 -20.71
CA SER A 34 -17.92 3.97 -21.37
C SER A 34 -16.46 4.44 -21.46
N LEU A 35 -16.21 5.67 -21.92
CA LEU A 35 -14.87 6.27 -22.00
C LEU A 35 -14.19 6.30 -20.63
N ILE A 36 -14.84 6.89 -19.62
CA ILE A 36 -14.28 7.08 -18.26
C ILE A 36 -14.03 5.72 -17.57
N SER A 37 -14.77 4.68 -17.93
CA SER A 37 -14.59 3.33 -17.36
C SER A 37 -13.61 2.46 -18.17
N SER A 38 -13.07 2.97 -19.29
CA SER A 38 -12.11 2.23 -20.10
C SER A 38 -10.72 2.20 -19.46
N SER A 39 -10.00 1.09 -19.63
CA SER A 39 -8.63 0.95 -19.11
C SER A 39 -7.68 2.02 -19.66
N ARG A 40 -7.83 2.40 -20.94
CA ARG A 40 -7.06 3.48 -21.57
C ARG A 40 -7.25 4.81 -20.84
N PHE A 41 -8.50 5.22 -20.62
CA PHE A 41 -8.80 6.47 -19.94
C PHE A 41 -8.28 6.46 -18.50
N VAL A 42 -8.51 5.37 -17.76
CA VAL A 42 -8.04 5.23 -16.38
C VAL A 42 -6.52 5.37 -16.29
N LYS A 43 -5.76 4.75 -17.21
CA LYS A 43 -4.30 4.89 -17.27
C LYS A 43 -3.86 6.31 -17.63
N ALA A 44 -4.51 6.94 -18.60
CA ALA A 44 -4.22 8.32 -18.99
C ALA A 44 -4.47 9.30 -17.83
N HIS A 45 -5.60 9.14 -17.14
CA HIS A 45 -5.96 9.92 -15.95
C HIS A 45 -4.98 9.71 -14.80
N MET A 46 -4.61 8.45 -14.49
CA MET A 46 -3.62 8.15 -13.46
C MET A 46 -2.25 8.75 -13.75
N LYS A 47 -1.81 8.71 -15.02
CA LYS A 47 -0.56 9.33 -15.45
C LYS A 47 -0.61 10.84 -15.25
N HIS A 48 -1.70 11.48 -15.67
CA HIS A 48 -1.91 12.91 -15.50
C HIS A 48 -1.96 13.32 -14.02
N ASP A 49 -2.64 12.55 -13.16
CA ASP A 49 -2.70 12.82 -11.72
C ASP A 49 -1.31 12.66 -11.07
N ARG A 50 -0.52 11.64 -11.47
CA ARG A 50 0.85 11.44 -10.99
C ARG A 50 1.77 12.61 -11.37
N GLU A 51 1.69 13.10 -12.61
CA GLU A 51 2.53 14.20 -13.09
C GLU A 51 2.19 15.54 -12.42
N ASN A 52 0.91 15.77 -12.08
CA ASN A 52 0.45 17.04 -11.52
C ASN A 52 0.40 17.08 -9.98
N VAL A 53 0.12 15.95 -9.34
CA VAL A 53 -0.19 15.88 -7.90
C VAL A 53 0.73 14.92 -7.13
N GLY A 54 1.58 14.15 -7.81
CA GLY A 54 2.50 13.21 -7.16
C GLY A 54 1.84 11.88 -6.78
N TYR A 55 2.55 11.04 -6.02
CA TYR A 55 2.03 9.74 -5.60
C TYR A 55 1.12 9.90 -4.38
N ARG A 56 -0.18 10.00 -4.59
CA ARG A 56 -1.16 9.95 -3.50
C ARG A 56 -1.07 8.62 -2.72
N ARG A 57 -0.65 8.67 -1.46
CA ARG A 57 -0.62 7.51 -0.54
C ARG A 57 -1.54 7.68 0.65
N ILE A 58 -1.81 6.54 1.28
CA ILE A 58 -2.54 6.50 2.53
C ILE A 58 -1.54 6.53 3.69
N GLY A 59 -1.59 7.59 4.48
CA GLY A 59 -0.85 7.74 5.72
C GLY A 59 -1.76 7.58 6.93
N ARG A 60 -1.19 7.48 8.12
CA ARG A 60 -1.96 7.59 9.38
C ARG A 60 -2.15 9.07 9.70
N HIS A 61 -3.39 9.52 9.94
CA HIS A 61 -3.58 10.86 10.51
C HIS A 61 -3.20 10.84 11.99
N HIS A 62 -2.30 11.70 12.42
CA HIS A 62 -2.24 12.16 13.81
C HIS A 62 -2.43 13.69 13.85
N LEU A 63 -3.03 14.19 14.93
CA LEU A 63 -3.44 15.58 15.11
C LEU A 63 -2.23 16.54 15.03
N PRO A 64 -2.42 17.78 14.57
CA PRO A 64 -1.35 18.75 14.45
C PRO A 64 -0.84 19.12 15.86
N GLY A 65 0.46 18.92 16.08
CA GLY A 65 1.05 19.13 17.39
C GLY A 65 2.56 19.05 17.36
N TYR A 66 3.17 17.88 17.18
CA TYR A 66 4.62 17.76 17.37
C TYR A 66 5.25 16.47 16.82
N ASP A 67 4.73 15.89 15.74
CA ASP A 67 5.23 14.59 15.30
C ASP A 67 5.25 14.45 13.77
N ARG A 68 6.41 14.04 13.26
CA ARG A 68 6.68 13.68 11.87
C ARG A 68 6.09 12.30 11.52
N SER A 69 5.10 11.82 12.26
CA SER A 69 4.45 10.51 12.11
C SER A 69 3.69 10.26 10.80
N ASN A 70 3.63 11.25 9.90
CA ASN A 70 3.07 11.08 8.54
C ASN A 70 3.88 10.12 7.66
N PHE A 71 5.07 9.68 8.09
CA PHE A 71 5.90 8.68 7.40
C PHE A 71 5.45 7.22 7.63
N TYR A 72 4.43 6.99 8.45
CA TYR A 72 4.00 5.63 8.79
C TYR A 72 3.27 4.92 7.65
N CYS A 73 3.62 3.64 7.53
CA CYS A 73 3.17 2.74 6.50
C CYS A 73 2.08 1.77 6.97
N ASN A 74 1.41 1.18 5.97
CA ASN A 74 0.58 -0.03 5.99
C ASN A 74 0.53 -0.76 7.35
N PHE A 75 -0.66 -0.82 7.95
CA PHE A 75 -0.94 -1.57 9.19
C PHE A 75 -1.56 -2.94 8.82
N MET A 76 -1.68 -3.91 9.75
CA MET A 76 -2.34 -5.18 9.40
C MET A 76 -3.70 -4.96 8.73
N CYS A 77 -4.46 -3.95 9.16
CA CYS A 77 -5.73 -3.60 8.52
C CYS A 77 -5.60 -2.98 7.13
N VAL A 78 -4.48 -2.33 6.79
CA VAL A 78 -4.19 -1.72 5.48
C VAL A 78 -2.91 -2.33 4.92
N VAL A 79 -3.09 -3.32 4.05
CA VAL A 79 -2.01 -4.10 3.44
C VAL A 79 -1.14 -3.26 2.51
N GLY A 80 -1.75 -2.30 1.81
CA GLY A 80 -1.07 -1.39 0.90
C GLY A 80 -2.02 -0.61 0.02
N SER A 81 -1.53 0.48 -0.56
CA SER A 81 -2.25 1.29 -1.54
C SER A 81 -1.45 1.41 -2.83
N CYS A 82 -2.12 1.35 -3.96
CA CYS A 82 -1.50 1.55 -5.27
C CYS A 82 -2.55 2.06 -6.26
N ASN A 83 -2.23 3.10 -7.03
CA ASN A 83 -3.09 3.63 -8.10
C ASN A 83 -4.53 3.95 -7.62
N GLY A 84 -4.67 4.54 -6.42
CA GLY A 84 -5.97 4.87 -5.83
C GLY A 84 -6.78 3.67 -5.31
N LEU A 85 -6.28 2.44 -5.46
CA LEU A 85 -6.83 1.25 -4.81
C LEU A 85 -6.16 1.00 -3.48
N VAL A 86 -6.90 0.39 -2.56
CA VAL A 86 -6.43 0.07 -1.22
C VAL A 86 -6.73 -1.38 -0.91
N CYS A 87 -5.70 -2.15 -0.59
CA CYS A 87 -5.86 -3.48 -0.05
C CYS A 87 -5.92 -3.41 1.48
N VAL A 88 -6.93 -4.04 2.05
CA VAL A 88 -7.17 -4.10 3.49
C VAL A 88 -7.32 -5.55 3.96
N SER A 89 -6.98 -5.80 5.22
CA SER A 89 -7.23 -7.06 5.90
C SER A 89 -8.13 -6.83 7.11
N PRO A 90 -9.46 -6.82 6.95
CA PRO A 90 -10.39 -6.37 7.99
C PRO A 90 -10.49 -7.33 9.17
N LYS A 91 -10.24 -8.63 8.95
CA LYS A 91 -10.30 -9.67 9.98
C LYS A 91 -9.35 -10.82 9.68
N ASP A 92 -8.48 -11.15 10.63
CA ASP A 92 -7.49 -12.23 10.51
C ASP A 92 -6.69 -12.18 9.20
N VAL A 93 -7.09 -12.99 8.22
CA VAL A 93 -6.44 -13.18 6.91
C VAL A 93 -7.38 -12.92 5.73
N GLU A 94 -8.55 -12.35 6.00
CA GLU A 94 -9.47 -11.88 4.96
C GLU A 94 -8.85 -10.72 4.23
N LEU A 95 -8.97 -10.69 2.91
CA LEU A 95 -8.35 -9.67 2.09
C LEU A 95 -9.40 -9.06 1.18
N GLU A 96 -9.43 -7.73 1.14
CA GLU A 96 -10.31 -6.97 0.27
C GLU A 96 -9.52 -5.88 -0.43
N VAL A 97 -9.87 -5.61 -1.69
CA VAL A 97 -9.38 -4.43 -2.41
C VAL A 97 -10.56 -3.48 -2.61
N ILE A 98 -10.37 -2.27 -2.13
CA ILE A 98 -11.37 -1.22 -2.10
C ILE A 98 -10.90 -0.12 -3.06
N ASN A 99 -11.83 0.39 -3.84
CA ASN A 99 -11.68 1.69 -4.48
C ASN A 99 -12.42 2.71 -3.60
N PRO A 100 -11.73 3.55 -2.79
CA PRO A 100 -12.39 4.49 -1.89
C PRO A 100 -13.27 5.51 -2.63
N TRP A 101 -12.95 5.74 -3.91
CA TRP A 101 -13.62 6.70 -4.76
C TRP A 101 -14.95 6.17 -5.32
N THR A 102 -14.96 4.93 -5.84
CA THR A 102 -16.18 4.29 -6.38
C THR A 102 -16.97 3.52 -5.32
N ARG A 103 -16.36 3.24 -4.17
CA ARG A 103 -16.86 2.34 -3.11
C ARG A 103 -17.03 0.89 -3.56
N GLU A 104 -16.45 0.53 -4.70
CA GLU A 104 -16.40 -0.86 -5.15
C GLU A 104 -15.43 -1.64 -4.26
N ILE A 105 -15.84 -2.86 -3.90
CA ILE A 105 -15.09 -3.76 -3.04
C ILE A 105 -14.95 -5.10 -3.75
N LYS A 106 -13.72 -5.60 -3.85
CA LYS A 106 -13.41 -6.94 -4.35
C LYS A 106 -12.84 -7.77 -3.21
N LYS A 107 -13.59 -8.80 -2.79
CA LYS A 107 -13.09 -9.81 -1.85
C LYS A 107 -12.11 -10.74 -2.53
N LEU A 108 -11.02 -11.06 -1.84
CA LEU A 108 -9.95 -11.92 -2.33
C LEU A 108 -9.98 -13.28 -1.61
N PRO A 109 -9.49 -14.35 -2.26
CA PRO A 109 -9.37 -15.66 -1.64
C PRO A 109 -8.38 -15.60 -0.47
N LYS A 110 -8.71 -16.35 0.59
CA LYS A 110 -7.86 -16.45 1.78
C LYS A 110 -6.52 -17.10 1.43
N PRO A 111 -5.41 -16.62 2.00
CA PRO A 111 -4.10 -17.23 1.76
C PRO A 111 -4.02 -18.62 2.42
N PRO A 112 -3.11 -19.50 1.97
CA PRO A 112 -3.07 -20.89 2.40
C PRO A 112 -2.57 -21.03 3.85
N LEU A 113 -3.51 -21.13 4.81
CA LEU A 113 -3.21 -21.13 6.26
C LEU A 113 -2.79 -22.49 6.83
N SER A 114 -2.98 -23.57 6.10
CA SER A 114 -2.55 -24.91 6.50
C SER A 114 -1.62 -25.49 5.44
N ASP A 115 -0.66 -26.28 5.89
CA ASP A 115 -0.06 -27.29 5.04
C ASP A 115 -0.86 -28.59 5.27
N GLY A 116 -1.23 -29.28 4.18
CA GLY A 116 -2.09 -30.47 4.25
C GLY A 116 -1.47 -31.66 4.99
N THR A 117 -0.25 -31.54 5.49
CA THR A 117 0.44 -32.52 6.31
C THR A 117 0.44 -32.04 7.78
N TYR A 118 -0.19 -32.82 8.65
CA TYR A 118 -0.18 -32.66 10.12
C TYR A 118 -0.95 -31.48 10.74
N GLY A 119 -1.71 -30.69 9.97
CA GLY A 119 -2.61 -29.67 10.54
C GLY A 119 -1.90 -28.51 11.23
N ILE A 120 -0.63 -28.27 10.92
CA ILE A 120 0.14 -27.14 11.47
C ILE A 120 -0.38 -25.85 10.82
N ARG A 121 -0.93 -24.95 11.65
CA ARG A 121 -1.39 -23.62 11.21
C ARG A 121 -0.18 -22.74 10.90
N LYS A 122 -0.06 -22.30 9.64
CA LYS A 122 0.94 -21.31 9.25
C LYS A 122 0.61 -19.96 9.88
N VAL A 123 1.60 -19.32 10.48
CA VAL A 123 1.44 -17.99 11.05
C VAL A 123 1.71 -16.98 9.94
N LEU A 124 0.66 -16.30 9.47
CA LEU A 124 0.80 -15.14 8.58
C LEU A 124 1.54 -14.07 9.36
N VAL A 125 2.68 -13.64 8.83
CA VAL A 125 3.55 -12.66 9.47
C VAL A 125 3.66 -11.38 8.67
N THR A 126 3.43 -11.43 7.37
CA THR A 126 3.43 -10.22 6.56
C THR A 126 2.54 -10.32 5.33
N LEU A 127 2.07 -9.16 4.87
CA LEU A 127 1.38 -8.99 3.61
C LEU A 127 2.05 -7.88 2.78
N GLY A 128 1.67 -7.72 1.52
CA GLY A 128 2.01 -6.55 0.72
C GLY A 128 1.15 -6.48 -0.52
N PHE A 129 0.85 -5.27 -0.99
CA PHE A 129 -0.01 -5.05 -2.16
C PHE A 129 0.67 -4.09 -3.12
N GLY A 130 0.61 -4.40 -4.41
CA GLY A 130 1.12 -3.50 -5.44
C GLY A 130 0.68 -3.86 -6.84
N TYR A 131 1.04 -2.98 -7.77
CA TYR A 131 0.74 -3.10 -9.19
C TYR A 131 1.99 -3.54 -9.96
N ASP A 132 1.84 -4.60 -10.74
CA ASP A 132 2.80 -5.07 -11.72
C ASP A 132 2.43 -4.49 -13.09
N ALA A 133 3.18 -3.46 -13.50
CA ALA A 133 2.96 -2.79 -14.78
C ALA A 133 3.26 -3.68 -15.99
N SER A 134 4.12 -4.70 -15.84
CA SER A 134 4.50 -5.59 -16.95
C SER A 134 3.36 -6.50 -17.37
N THR A 135 2.55 -6.95 -16.41
CA THR A 135 1.40 -7.82 -16.64
C THR A 135 0.06 -7.09 -16.53
N ASP A 136 0.07 -5.78 -16.26
CA ASP A 136 -1.11 -4.94 -16.01
C ASP A 136 -2.03 -5.57 -14.94
N ASP A 137 -1.44 -6.00 -13.83
CA ASP A 137 -2.12 -6.73 -12.78
C ASP A 137 -1.77 -6.20 -11.39
N TYR A 138 -2.70 -6.38 -10.46
CA TYR A 138 -2.43 -6.13 -9.05
C TYR A 138 -2.09 -7.45 -8.38
N LYS A 139 -1.11 -7.43 -7.48
CA LYS A 139 -0.64 -8.62 -6.77
C LYS A 139 -0.70 -8.38 -5.27
N VAL A 140 -1.05 -9.43 -4.53
CA VAL A 140 -0.90 -9.50 -3.08
C VAL A 140 0.16 -10.54 -2.75
N ILE A 141 1.11 -10.18 -1.90
CA ILE A 141 2.11 -11.09 -1.34
C ILE A 141 1.72 -11.42 0.10
N ALA A 142 1.84 -12.68 0.49
CA ALA A 142 1.64 -13.16 1.84
C ALA A 142 2.86 -13.96 2.31
N GLY A 143 3.46 -13.55 3.43
CA GLY A 143 4.59 -14.23 4.06
C GLY A 143 4.15 -15.01 5.29
N PHE A 144 4.58 -16.26 5.37
CA PHE A 144 4.28 -17.18 6.47
C PHE A 144 5.54 -17.63 7.17
N ARG A 145 5.54 -17.53 8.50
CA ARG A 145 6.68 -17.97 9.31
C ARG A 145 6.72 -19.49 9.41
N ASN A 146 7.88 -20.05 9.11
CA ASN A 146 8.23 -21.45 9.31
C ASN A 146 9.55 -21.53 10.10
N LYS A 147 9.45 -21.69 11.42
CA LYS A 147 10.60 -21.66 12.35
C LYS A 147 11.45 -20.40 12.16
N GLU A 148 12.62 -20.55 11.53
CA GLU A 148 13.64 -19.53 11.28
C GLU A 148 13.57 -18.94 9.86
N ARG A 149 12.59 -19.36 9.08
CA ARG A 149 12.41 -19.01 7.67
C ARG A 149 11.04 -18.38 7.44
N THR A 150 10.91 -17.71 6.31
CA THR A 150 9.63 -17.16 5.85
C THR A 150 9.36 -17.64 4.43
N SER A 151 8.25 -18.35 4.23
CA SER A 151 7.78 -18.76 2.91
C SER A 151 6.80 -17.72 2.38
N PHE A 152 6.89 -17.36 1.10
CA PHE A 152 6.09 -16.32 0.49
C PHE A 152 5.19 -16.87 -0.60
N TYR A 153 3.97 -16.35 -0.64
CA TYR A 153 2.97 -16.67 -1.65
C TYR A 153 2.54 -15.40 -2.36
N VAL A 154 2.25 -15.51 -3.65
CA VAL A 154 1.67 -14.43 -4.47
C VAL A 154 0.24 -14.80 -4.87
N LEU A 155 -0.62 -13.80 -4.91
CA LEU A 155 -1.94 -13.83 -5.50
C LEU A 155 -2.01 -12.77 -6.59
N SER A 156 -2.26 -13.22 -7.82
CA SER A 156 -2.68 -12.35 -8.93
C SER A 156 -4.16 -11.99 -8.76
N LEU A 157 -4.53 -10.74 -9.05
CA LEU A 157 -5.94 -10.31 -9.04
C LEU A 157 -6.63 -10.58 -10.38
N LYS A 158 -5.88 -10.96 -11.41
CA LYS A 158 -6.42 -11.54 -12.63
C LYS A 158 -6.78 -13.01 -12.42
N PRO A 159 -7.84 -13.50 -13.09
CA PRO A 159 -8.16 -14.93 -13.07
C PRO A 159 -6.92 -15.78 -13.38
N PRO A 160 -6.68 -16.86 -12.62
CA PRO A 160 -7.67 -17.55 -11.79
C PRO A 160 -7.79 -17.08 -10.33
N ASN A 161 -7.06 -16.05 -9.88
CA ASN A 161 -6.99 -15.64 -8.47
C ASN A 161 -6.60 -16.80 -7.53
N VAL A 162 -5.50 -17.50 -7.83
CA VAL A 162 -5.02 -18.61 -6.99
C VAL A 162 -3.68 -18.24 -6.37
N TRP A 163 -3.51 -18.59 -5.09
CA TRP A 163 -2.25 -18.41 -4.37
C TRP A 163 -1.17 -19.38 -4.88
N LYS A 164 0.00 -18.84 -5.21
CA LYS A 164 1.17 -19.58 -5.68
C LYS A 164 2.34 -19.38 -4.72
N LEU A 165 3.04 -20.45 -4.33
CA LEU A 165 4.31 -20.35 -3.58
C LEU A 165 5.40 -19.81 -4.52
N ILE A 166 6.09 -18.74 -4.10
CA ILE A 166 7.13 -18.06 -4.90
C ILE A 166 8.53 -18.20 -4.32
N GLY A 167 8.65 -18.66 -3.07
CA GLY A 167 9.96 -18.94 -2.49
C GLY A 167 9.96 -18.95 -0.98
N GLU A 168 11.13 -19.25 -0.42
CA GLU A 168 11.40 -19.23 1.00
C GLU A 168 12.75 -18.55 1.24
N VAL A 169 12.81 -17.71 2.28
CA VAL A 169 14.04 -17.01 2.67
C VAL A 169 14.46 -17.39 4.08
N ASN A 170 15.77 -17.38 4.35
CA ASN A 170 16.37 -17.66 5.65
C ASN A 170 16.33 -16.45 6.62
N TYR A 171 15.24 -15.68 6.52
CA TYR A 171 15.01 -14.51 7.34
C TYR A 171 13.67 -14.65 8.03
N ARG A 172 13.66 -14.27 9.32
CA ARG A 172 12.44 -14.10 10.09
C ARG A 172 11.91 -12.72 9.77
N TYR A 173 10.62 -12.65 9.56
CA TYR A 173 9.94 -11.38 9.53
C TYR A 173 10.14 -10.63 10.88
N PHE A 174 10.47 -9.33 10.80
CA PHE A 174 10.62 -8.42 11.93
C PHE A 174 9.53 -7.34 11.82
N TRP A 175 8.91 -7.02 12.94
CA TRP A 175 7.84 -6.05 13.18
C TRP A 175 7.66 -4.91 12.13
N ASN A 176 6.38 -4.61 11.81
CA ASN A 176 5.79 -3.84 10.68
C ASN A 176 5.18 -4.70 9.54
N PRO A 177 3.90 -5.11 9.63
CA PRO A 177 3.34 -6.32 8.99
C PRO A 177 3.21 -6.22 7.48
N CYS A 178 3.45 -5.06 6.88
CA CYS A 178 3.06 -4.82 5.51
C CYS A 178 4.20 -4.26 4.66
N GLY A 179 4.35 -4.82 3.47
CA GLY A 179 5.39 -4.49 2.52
C GLY A 179 5.17 -3.12 1.90
N ILE A 180 6.27 -2.42 1.67
CA ILE A 180 6.26 -1.08 1.08
C ILE A 180 6.52 -1.18 -0.40
N LEU A 181 5.55 -0.73 -1.21
CA LEU A 181 5.70 -0.66 -2.65
C LEU A 181 6.55 0.54 -3.05
N CYS A 182 7.68 0.28 -3.68
CA CYS A 182 8.58 1.30 -4.22
C CYS A 182 9.23 0.78 -5.50
N GLY A 183 9.26 1.56 -6.58
CA GLY A 183 9.93 1.17 -7.82
C GLY A 183 9.50 -0.19 -8.40
N GLY A 184 8.22 -0.58 -8.24
CA GLY A 184 7.71 -1.87 -8.74
C GLY A 184 8.01 -3.09 -7.86
N ALA A 185 8.71 -2.90 -6.74
CA ALA A 185 9.03 -3.95 -5.78
C ALA A 185 8.40 -3.70 -4.41
N LEU A 186 8.08 -4.77 -3.68
CA LEU A 186 7.67 -4.69 -2.28
C LEU A 186 8.86 -4.90 -1.36
N HIS A 187 8.93 -4.14 -0.27
CA HIS A 187 10.08 -4.09 0.65
C HIS A 187 9.66 -4.34 2.09
N TRP A 188 10.44 -5.15 2.82
CA TRP A 188 10.22 -5.47 4.23
C TRP A 188 11.50 -5.42 5.04
N PHE A 189 11.39 -5.05 6.31
CA PHE A 189 12.43 -5.37 7.27
C PHE A 189 12.36 -6.85 7.64
N MET A 190 13.50 -7.53 7.58
CA MET A 190 13.63 -8.91 8.02
C MET A 190 14.89 -9.08 8.88
N SER A 191 14.90 -10.10 9.73
CA SER A 191 15.98 -10.39 10.66
C SER A 191 16.48 -11.81 10.44
N ALA A 192 17.79 -11.96 10.27
CA ALA A 192 18.43 -13.26 10.15
C ALA A 192 18.60 -13.90 11.54
N ARG A 193 19.00 -15.18 11.56
CA ARG A 193 19.20 -15.93 12.81
C ARG A 193 20.25 -15.29 13.73
N ASN A 194 21.28 -14.66 13.18
CA ASN A 194 22.32 -13.92 13.92
C ASN A 194 21.89 -12.50 14.33
N LYS A 195 20.59 -12.17 14.22
CA LYS A 195 20.01 -10.83 14.47
C LYS A 195 20.45 -9.75 13.48
N LYS A 196 21.17 -10.09 12.40
CA LYS A 196 21.43 -9.16 11.29
C LYS A 196 20.08 -8.74 10.70
N LYS A 197 19.79 -7.43 10.73
CA LYS A 197 18.62 -6.87 10.07
C LYS A 197 18.97 -6.54 8.62
N VAL A 198 18.05 -6.85 7.72
CA VAL A 198 18.18 -6.59 6.28
C VAL A 198 16.88 -6.01 5.75
N ILE A 199 16.95 -5.33 4.62
CA ILE A 199 15.76 -5.00 3.84
C ILE A 199 15.68 -6.05 2.73
N MET A 200 14.60 -6.81 2.72
CA MET A 200 14.31 -7.74 1.63
C MET A 200 13.34 -7.09 0.67
N SER A 201 13.62 -7.18 -0.62
CA SER A 201 12.71 -6.75 -1.67
C SER A 201 12.32 -7.91 -2.59
N ILE A 202 11.07 -7.90 -3.07
CA ILE A 202 10.62 -8.75 -4.17
C ILE A 202 10.11 -7.87 -5.31
N ASP A 203 10.66 -8.09 -6.51
CA ASP A 203 10.15 -7.44 -7.72
C ASP A 203 8.83 -8.09 -8.13
N LEU A 204 7.78 -7.28 -8.32
CA LEU A 204 6.45 -7.82 -8.64
C LEU A 204 6.37 -8.39 -10.05
N SER A 205 7.22 -7.95 -10.98
CA SER A 205 7.23 -8.40 -12.37
C SER A 205 8.04 -9.69 -12.53
N THR A 206 9.23 -9.75 -11.94
CA THR A 206 10.15 -10.89 -12.10
C THR A 206 10.03 -11.94 -10.99
N GLU A 207 9.36 -11.62 -9.87
CA GLU A 207 9.30 -12.45 -8.65
C GLU A 207 10.71 -12.73 -8.04
N GLU A 208 11.71 -11.90 -8.37
CA GLU A 208 13.09 -12.05 -7.89
C GLU A 208 13.31 -11.36 -6.55
N TRP A 209 14.11 -12.01 -5.70
CA TRP A 209 14.51 -11.51 -4.39
C TRP A 209 15.80 -10.71 -4.46
N LYS A 210 15.85 -9.59 -3.75
CA LYS A 210 17.08 -8.84 -3.51
C LYS A 210 17.22 -8.47 -2.04
N GLU A 211 18.43 -8.60 -1.53
CA GLU A 211 18.82 -8.09 -0.22
C GLU A 211 19.40 -6.69 -0.40
N ILE A 212 18.83 -5.72 0.31
CA ILE A 212 19.29 -4.34 0.33
C ILE A 212 19.97 -4.12 1.69
N SER A 213 21.23 -3.69 1.63
CA SER A 213 22.02 -3.35 2.82
C SER A 213 21.43 -2.11 3.49
N GLN A 214 21.56 -1.99 4.81
CA GLN A 214 21.11 -0.82 5.57
C GLN A 214 22.19 0.30 5.55
N PRO A 215 21.85 1.55 5.94
CA PRO A 215 22.85 2.60 6.12
C PRO A 215 23.96 2.17 7.09
N ALA A 216 25.22 2.47 6.76
CA ALA A 216 26.40 2.01 7.51
C ALA A 216 26.69 2.81 8.80
N GLU A 217 25.67 3.35 9.47
CA GLU A 217 25.84 4.17 10.68
C GLU A 217 25.62 3.35 11.97
N PRO A 218 26.47 3.50 13.00
CA PRO A 218 26.40 2.72 14.24
C PRO A 218 25.13 2.98 15.07
N GLU A 219 24.37 4.02 14.77
CA GLU A 219 23.03 4.28 15.36
C GLU A 219 21.98 3.23 14.94
N TYR A 220 22.25 2.42 13.92
CA TYR A 220 21.42 1.24 13.57
C TYR A 220 21.78 -0.03 14.35
N GLU A 221 22.95 -0.04 14.99
CA GLU A 221 23.51 -1.20 15.69
C GLU A 221 23.23 -1.19 17.20
N CYS A 222 22.26 -0.44 17.73
CA CYS A 222 21.93 -0.63 19.14
C CYS A 222 20.57 -0.07 19.53
N GLY A 223 19.87 -0.79 20.40
CA GLY A 223 18.74 -0.24 21.14
C GLY A 223 17.45 -1.03 20.98
N THR A 224 17.18 -1.89 21.94
CA THR A 224 15.82 -2.28 22.30
C THR A 224 15.03 -1.01 22.60
N VAL A 225 14.03 -0.64 21.77
CA VAL A 225 12.63 -0.32 22.17
C VAL A 225 11.87 0.44 21.06
N TYR A 226 12.50 1.21 20.13
CA TYR A 226 11.76 1.86 19.05
C TYR A 226 12.29 1.61 17.62
N GLU A 227 11.37 1.22 16.75
CA GLU A 227 11.62 0.51 15.49
C GLU A 227 11.82 1.46 14.30
N HIS A 228 12.90 1.24 13.52
CA HIS A 228 13.03 1.85 12.20
C HIS A 228 11.87 1.43 11.29
N LYS A 229 11.34 2.37 10.51
CA LYS A 229 10.21 2.13 9.61
C LYS A 229 10.61 2.37 8.18
N LEU A 230 10.20 1.48 7.28
CA LEU A 230 10.28 1.73 5.85
C LEU A 230 9.17 2.70 5.45
N GLY A 231 9.43 3.43 4.38
CA GLY A 231 8.47 4.31 3.72
C GLY A 231 8.97 4.66 2.33
N VAL A 232 8.30 5.60 1.67
CA VAL A 232 8.74 6.13 0.39
C VAL A 232 8.57 7.64 0.38
N ILE A 233 9.61 8.34 -0.06
CA ILE A 233 9.68 9.80 -0.19
C ILE A 233 10.21 10.09 -1.59
N GLU A 234 9.53 10.97 -2.34
CA GLU A 234 9.95 11.34 -3.70
C GLU A 234 10.25 10.13 -4.59
N GLU A 235 9.34 9.15 -4.59
CA GLU A 235 9.46 7.87 -5.30
C GLU A 235 10.63 6.96 -4.86
N CYS A 236 11.40 7.35 -3.84
CA CYS A 236 12.55 6.62 -3.34
C CYS A 236 12.24 5.93 -2.01
N LEU A 237 12.74 4.70 -1.85
CA LEU A 237 12.59 3.95 -0.59
C LEU A 237 13.31 4.72 0.52
N CYS A 238 12.66 4.88 1.67
CA CYS A 238 13.26 5.55 2.81
C CYS A 238 13.19 4.70 4.08
N ILE A 239 14.08 5.00 5.01
CA ILE A 239 13.97 4.53 6.39
C ILE A 239 13.83 5.74 7.31
N TYR A 240 12.87 5.66 8.22
CA TYR A 240 12.63 6.63 9.27
C TYR A 240 13.05 6.04 10.61
N SER A 241 13.87 6.78 11.37
CA SER A 241 14.16 6.49 12.78
C SER A 241 13.35 7.45 13.66
N PRO A 242 12.34 6.97 14.41
CA PRO A 242 11.56 7.80 15.33
C PRO A 242 12.39 8.42 16.45
N GLU A 243 13.53 7.83 16.82
CA GLU A 243 14.37 8.30 17.92
C GLU A 243 15.26 9.46 17.49
N SER A 244 15.97 9.30 16.37
CA SER A 244 16.91 10.31 15.86
C SER A 244 16.24 11.37 14.99
N TRP A 245 14.98 11.13 14.58
CA TRP A 245 14.22 11.95 13.63
C TRP A 245 14.90 12.09 12.26
N LYS A 246 15.88 11.22 12.02
CA LYS A 246 16.61 11.10 10.76
C LYS A 246 15.80 10.25 9.79
N ILE A 247 15.87 10.66 8.54
CA ILE A 247 15.29 9.96 7.40
C ILE A 247 16.44 9.66 6.47
N TRP A 248 16.63 8.39 6.10
CA TRP A 248 17.57 8.00 5.07
C TRP A 248 16.78 7.62 3.83
N VAL A 249 17.23 8.08 2.67
CA VAL A 249 16.60 7.78 1.38
C VAL A 249 17.58 6.96 0.56
N MET A 250 17.11 5.85 0.01
CA MET A 250 17.86 5.01 -0.91
C MET A 250 17.73 5.58 -2.32
N LYS A 251 18.78 6.26 -2.77
CA LYS A 251 18.97 6.63 -4.18
C LYS A 251 19.92 5.62 -4.82
N ASN A 252 21.12 6.05 -5.20
CA ASN A 252 22.22 5.15 -5.56
C ASN A 252 22.87 4.51 -4.33
N LYS A 253 22.81 5.21 -3.20
CA LYS A 253 23.25 4.79 -1.86
C LYS A 253 22.31 5.41 -0.83
N TRP A 254 22.42 4.98 0.42
CA TRP A 254 21.71 5.61 1.52
C TRP A 254 22.28 6.99 1.80
N GLU A 255 21.43 8.00 1.78
CA GLU A 255 21.78 9.40 2.04
C GLU A 255 20.80 9.98 3.07
N LEU A 256 21.29 10.82 3.97
CA LEU A 256 20.45 11.52 4.93
C LEU A 256 19.59 12.56 4.21
N TYR A 257 18.29 12.55 4.49
CA TYR A 257 17.33 13.48 3.93
C TYR A 257 17.21 14.72 4.82
N ASN A 258 17.66 15.87 4.31
CA ASN A 258 17.58 17.15 5.01
C ASN A 258 16.18 17.76 4.85
N ALA A 259 15.33 17.56 5.85
CA ALA A 259 13.96 18.08 5.89
C ALA A 259 13.87 19.57 6.27
N ASN A 260 14.69 20.42 5.65
CA ASN A 260 14.58 21.88 5.75
C ASN A 260 13.51 22.45 4.81
N ASP A 261 13.17 21.71 3.77
CA ASP A 261 11.99 21.96 2.97
C ASP A 261 10.79 21.31 3.66
N GLN A 262 9.68 22.04 3.74
CA GLN A 262 8.36 21.45 3.88
C GLN A 262 8.14 20.56 2.64
N GLY A 263 8.72 19.36 2.65
CA GLY A 263 8.55 18.40 1.57
C GLY A 263 7.07 18.26 1.32
N LYS A 264 6.64 18.40 0.07
CA LYS A 264 5.29 18.03 -0.34
C LYS A 264 5.11 16.57 0.05
N TYR A 265 4.45 16.32 1.17
CA TYR A 265 4.17 14.97 1.61
C TYR A 265 3.02 14.45 0.75
N ASP A 266 3.31 13.37 0.06
CA ASP A 266 2.44 12.65 -0.86
C ASP A 266 1.38 11.80 -0.10
N VAL A 267 0.82 12.34 1.00
CA VAL A 267 -0.31 11.72 1.72
C VAL A 267 -1.58 12.43 1.28
N ALA A 268 -2.39 11.75 0.46
CA ALA A 268 -3.67 12.29 -0.02
C ALA A 268 -4.88 11.74 0.73
N HIS A 269 -4.63 10.77 1.61
CA HIS A 269 -5.66 10.09 2.36
C HIS A 269 -5.09 9.72 3.72
N SER A 270 -5.84 10.03 4.76
CA SER A 270 -5.40 9.76 6.12
C SER A 270 -6.35 8.76 6.77
N LEU A 271 -5.80 7.67 7.29
CA LEU A 271 -6.54 6.78 8.18
C LEU A 271 -6.66 7.44 9.55
N ILE A 272 -7.89 7.77 9.93
CA ILE A 272 -8.20 8.14 11.30
C ILE A 272 -8.70 6.90 12.03
N TYR A 273 -8.13 6.69 13.21
CA TYR A 273 -8.69 5.80 14.19
C TYR A 273 -9.67 6.61 15.03
N ASN A 274 -10.97 6.38 14.86
CA ASN A 274 -11.98 7.12 15.60
C ASN A 274 -12.62 6.22 16.66
N HIS A 275 -12.41 6.58 17.93
CA HIS A 275 -13.03 5.92 19.07
C HIS A 275 -14.53 6.25 19.22
N GLU A 276 -15.00 7.36 18.65
CA GLU A 276 -16.38 7.85 18.76
C GLU A 276 -17.31 7.30 17.68
N VAL A 277 -16.75 6.82 16.55
CA VAL A 277 -17.53 6.11 15.52
C VAL A 277 -17.53 4.64 15.89
N VAL A 278 -18.48 4.30 16.75
CA VAL A 278 -18.70 2.95 17.27
C VAL A 278 -19.83 2.28 16.50
N ASP A 279 -19.70 0.99 16.20
CA ASP A 279 -20.82 0.23 15.62
C ASP A 279 -21.87 -0.14 16.68
N SER A 280 -22.94 -0.79 16.24
CA SER A 280 -24.01 -1.29 17.12
C SER A 280 -23.54 -2.30 18.18
N GLN A 281 -22.28 -2.74 18.12
CA GLN A 281 -21.63 -3.66 19.06
C GLN A 281 -20.50 -2.98 19.87
N ASN A 282 -20.37 -1.65 19.77
CA ASN A 282 -19.43 -0.83 20.53
C ASN A 282 -17.93 -1.03 20.18
N HIS A 283 -17.60 -1.42 18.94
CA HIS A 283 -16.21 -1.45 18.44
C HIS A 283 -15.78 -0.17 17.68
N SER A 284 -14.55 0.31 17.92
CA SER A 284 -13.95 1.46 17.21
C SER A 284 -13.70 1.16 15.73
N ARG A 285 -14.05 2.10 14.82
CA ARG A 285 -13.88 1.94 13.37
C ARG A 285 -12.67 2.69 12.81
N TYR A 286 -12.02 2.11 11.80
CA TYR A 286 -11.11 2.83 10.93
C TYR A 286 -11.90 3.60 9.87
N VAL A 287 -11.53 4.85 9.65
CA VAL A 287 -12.19 5.74 8.70
C VAL A 287 -11.14 6.35 7.80
N TYR A 288 -11.32 6.21 6.49
CA TYR A 288 -10.54 6.99 5.53
C TYR A 288 -11.05 8.42 5.54
N VAL A 289 -10.14 9.37 5.70
CA VAL A 289 -10.44 10.79 5.54
C VAL A 289 -9.83 11.25 4.23
N HIS A 290 -10.70 11.70 3.35
CA HIS A 290 -10.31 12.32 2.10
C HIS A 290 -9.79 13.75 2.33
N ASP A 291 -9.00 14.28 1.41
CA ASP A 291 -8.53 15.68 1.40
C ASP A 291 -9.66 16.73 1.56
N ASP A 292 -10.92 16.39 1.20
CA ASP A 292 -12.08 17.28 1.37
C ASP A 292 -12.82 17.07 2.71
N GLY A 293 -12.18 16.36 3.65
CA GLY A 293 -12.71 16.05 4.98
C GLY A 293 -13.75 14.93 5.00
N ARG A 294 -14.08 14.33 3.85
CA ARG A 294 -15.09 13.26 3.79
C ARG A 294 -14.59 11.99 4.45
N LEU A 295 -15.43 11.46 5.34
CA LEU A 295 -15.24 10.19 6.01
C LEU A 295 -15.79 9.05 5.15
N VAL A 296 -14.94 8.09 4.79
CA VAL A 296 -15.34 6.82 4.18
C VAL A 296 -15.11 5.71 5.19
N PRO A 297 -16.17 5.11 5.76
CA PRO A 297 -16.01 4.02 6.70
C PRO A 297 -15.40 2.81 5.97
N ILE A 298 -14.37 2.23 6.56
CA ILE A 298 -13.87 0.92 6.15
C ILE A 298 -14.87 -0.09 6.71
N CYS A 299 -15.29 -1.05 5.88
CA CYS A 299 -16.23 -2.10 6.29
C CYS A 299 -15.82 -2.65 7.66
N SER A 300 -16.74 -2.47 8.59
CA SER A 300 -16.79 -2.96 9.96
C SER A 300 -16.09 -4.31 10.13
N CYS A 301 -15.16 -4.37 11.09
CA CYS A 301 -14.65 -5.60 11.66
C CYS A 301 -15.84 -6.38 12.24
N TRP A 302 -16.43 -7.32 11.51
CA TRP A 302 -17.56 -8.11 12.02
C TRP A 302 -17.15 -9.49 12.49
N GLY A 303 -17.81 -9.94 13.54
CA GLY A 303 -18.52 -11.21 13.45
C GLY A 303 -19.09 -11.69 14.75
N SER A 304 -20.42 -11.89 14.71
CA SER A 304 -21.22 -12.93 15.38
C SER A 304 -21.20 -13.00 16.91
#